data_AF-A0A2N5TCN9-F1
#
_entry.id   AF-A0A2N5TCN9-F1
#
_cell.length_a   1.000
_cell.length_b   1.000
_cell.length_c   1.000
_cell.angle_alpha   90.00
_cell.angle_beta   90.00
_cell.angle_gamma   90.00
#
_symmetry.space_group_name_H-M   'P 1'
#
loop_
_entity.id
_entity.type
_entity.pdbx_description
1 polymer ?
#
loop_
_entity_poly.entity_id
_entity_poly.type
_entity_poly.pdbx_seq_one_letter_code
_entity_poly.pdbx_strand_id
1 'polypeptide(L)'
;MAPAVAGHGYIKSWASSDDQKFLKAQKESDTAFRSAPSNIGWIGSHFVDSPAIVCGASDTPKGKVAPPGGKLFSAADHSAKKTLPVTAGGKVSLIIASNPGEGFAHPTGHILAYLGYCGESLAACQDFDASKTSYHQIQAEIDGIPKLRKQFNSEHEGDLWEVPIPKDIADGSYILRIMMIAFGQSNEAEGHQDQYYVFCGQIAVHGGSGSGPIPADDQPTITLPGGFKPGNIDPKSLPVPLSLTSNSSSTHDPKNHIKLKSLESDTGDDDDDKDKDEDEGKQSSDSQDAKPKIASACGDRCFKKKLTELADLAPGCAADQTDCLCKSHDFVKAYQACCNDHCEGLQETQAAVSEIYNKCGSPKPSSSPDSKSSSLLEDDLDEDSDLATKDSDESSLRSTEKKLLKATGLNAEDAVSLKQGDNQSTADSKRLPSACQGVCYKAKVTESELRHLAPSCKADDLNCLCRSHKWVCSYAACSKDNCASPQEAQNATDEIYAICGARLASSNRASLPTTDYIPVSSNPSSATRSKSSSCSKTCLRQISASSSCPSPDNLNCICQSHADVCAWAKCAEDKCFDEVDAIRLASDDIYDQCSKQ
;
A
#
# COMPACT_ATOMS: atom_id res chain seq x y z
N MET A 1 -8.99 30.01 -11.54
CA MET A 1 -8.83 28.56 -11.73
C MET A 1 -7.38 28.31 -12.11
N ALA A 2 -6.59 27.68 -11.23
CA ALA A 2 -5.29 27.16 -11.64
C ALA A 2 -5.53 26.04 -12.66
N PRO A 3 -4.75 25.95 -13.75
CA PRO A 3 -4.93 24.90 -14.74
C PRO A 3 -4.82 23.55 -14.04
N ALA A 4 -5.75 22.64 -14.33
CA ALA A 4 -5.68 21.25 -13.93
C ALA A 4 -4.45 20.65 -14.60
N VAL A 5 -3.30 20.73 -13.93
CA VAL A 5 -2.15 19.93 -14.29
C VAL A 5 -2.61 18.49 -14.11
N ALA A 6 -2.73 17.79 -15.23
CA ALA A 6 -2.85 16.33 -15.32
C ALA A 6 -1.55 15.71 -14.77
N GLY A 7 -1.31 15.94 -13.48
CA GLY A 7 -0.17 15.48 -12.73
C GLY A 7 -0.52 14.12 -12.16
N HIS A 8 0.35 13.17 -12.45
CA HIS A 8 0.52 11.92 -11.73
C HIS A 8 0.44 12.16 -10.19
N GLY A 9 -0.09 11.19 -9.44
CA GLY A 9 -0.67 11.42 -8.10
C GLY A 9 0.21 12.16 -7.09
N TYR A 10 -0.42 12.86 -6.16
CA TYR A 10 0.20 13.63 -5.07
C TYR A 10 -0.53 13.39 -3.75
N ILE A 11 0.11 13.67 -2.61
CA ILE A 11 -0.57 13.58 -1.32
C ILE A 11 -1.45 14.82 -1.13
N LYS A 12 -2.78 14.67 -1.14
CA LYS A 12 -3.76 15.75 -0.94
C LYS A 12 -3.82 16.16 0.52
N SER A 13 -4.01 15.17 1.37
CA SER A 13 -4.17 15.33 2.80
C SER A 13 -3.66 14.10 3.53
N TRP A 14 -3.49 14.24 4.83
CA TRP A 14 -2.99 13.18 5.70
C TRP A 14 -3.38 13.46 7.15
N ALA A 15 -3.46 12.40 7.97
CA ALA A 15 -3.86 12.47 9.36
C ALA A 15 -3.02 11.52 10.21
N SER A 16 -2.88 11.84 11.49
CA SER A 16 -2.43 10.86 12.49
C SER A 16 -3.64 10.04 12.96
N SER A 17 -3.41 8.80 13.38
CA SER A 17 -4.42 8.00 14.08
C SER A 17 -4.93 8.65 15.37
N ASP A 18 -4.16 9.58 15.96
CA ASP A 18 -4.48 10.20 17.25
C ASP A 18 -5.63 11.22 17.15
N ASP A 19 -5.63 12.03 16.09
CA ASP A 19 -6.63 13.09 15.89
C ASP A 19 -7.63 12.79 14.78
N GLN A 20 -7.29 11.84 13.89
CA GLN A 20 -8.02 11.48 12.66
C GLN A 20 -8.41 12.70 11.81
N LYS A 21 -7.72 13.83 12.01
CA LYS A 21 -8.05 15.09 11.36
C LYS A 21 -7.16 15.25 10.15
N PHE A 22 -7.74 15.05 8.97
CA PHE A 22 -7.01 15.25 7.72
C PHE A 22 -6.55 16.71 7.57
N LEU A 23 -5.23 16.90 7.65
CA LEU A 23 -4.55 18.13 7.33
C LEU A 23 -4.17 18.12 5.85
N LYS A 24 -4.10 19.30 5.23
CA LYS A 24 -3.62 19.42 3.86
C LYS A 24 -2.13 19.08 3.76
N ALA A 25 -1.71 18.54 2.62
CA ALA A 25 -0.33 18.11 2.35
C ALA A 25 0.33 18.90 1.21
N GLN A 26 0.44 18.32 0.01
CA GLN A 26 1.14 18.94 -1.13
C GLN A 26 0.24 19.91 -1.90
N LYS A 27 0.86 20.77 -2.73
CA LYS A 27 0.23 21.88 -3.48
C LYS A 27 -0.37 22.99 -2.61
N GLU A 28 -0.11 22.95 -1.32
CA GLU A 28 -0.55 23.93 -0.33
C GLU A 28 0.69 24.54 0.34
N SER A 29 0.55 25.77 0.84
CA SER A 29 1.60 26.43 1.61
C SER A 29 1.49 26.09 3.09
N ASP A 30 2.60 26.18 3.83
CA ASP A 30 2.61 26.12 5.30
C ASP A 30 2.02 24.82 5.87
N THR A 31 2.37 23.68 5.26
CA THR A 31 2.00 22.34 5.72
C THR A 31 3.21 21.64 6.36
N ALA A 32 2.97 20.51 7.02
CA ALA A 32 4.02 19.61 7.51
C ALA A 32 4.53 18.65 6.40
N PHE A 33 4.16 18.91 5.14
CA PHE A 33 4.55 18.13 3.98
C PHE A 33 5.42 18.98 3.06
N ARG A 34 6.47 18.39 2.47
CA ARG A 34 7.33 19.14 1.55
C ARG A 34 6.52 19.51 0.30
N SER A 35 6.56 20.80 -0.07
CA SER A 35 5.75 21.36 -1.15
C SER A 35 6.06 20.71 -2.51
N ALA A 36 5.13 20.83 -3.47
CA ALA A 36 5.36 20.49 -4.88
C ALA A 36 4.45 21.37 -5.77
N PRO A 37 4.97 22.49 -6.31
CA PRO A 37 4.12 23.59 -6.76
C PRO A 37 3.61 23.49 -8.21
N SER A 38 4.20 22.66 -9.09
CA SER A 38 3.89 22.66 -10.53
C SER A 38 3.47 21.29 -11.06
N ASN A 39 4.32 20.28 -10.91
CA ASN A 39 4.00 18.88 -11.17
C ASN A 39 4.73 18.02 -10.14
N ILE A 40 4.10 16.95 -9.67
CA ILE A 40 4.85 15.85 -9.06
C ILE A 40 4.99 14.84 -10.16
N GLY A 41 6.02 15.02 -10.97
CA GLY A 41 6.33 13.99 -11.93
C GLY A 41 7.22 12.91 -11.31
N TRP A 42 7.31 11.82 -12.05
CA TRP A 42 8.07 10.65 -11.65
C TRP A 42 9.57 10.86 -11.84
N ILE A 43 10.36 10.17 -11.02
CA ILE A 43 11.78 9.97 -11.27
C ILE A 43 11.94 8.68 -12.07
N GLY A 44 12.62 8.77 -13.23
CA GLY A 44 12.93 7.57 -14.01
C GLY A 44 13.94 6.69 -13.32
N SER A 45 13.79 5.38 -13.51
CA SER A 45 14.66 4.37 -12.93
C SER A 45 16.16 4.59 -13.20
N HIS A 46 16.54 5.25 -14.31
CA HIS A 46 17.93 5.61 -14.61
C HIS A 46 18.48 6.77 -13.76
N PHE A 47 17.61 7.48 -13.02
CA PHE A 47 17.92 8.70 -12.28
C PHE A 47 17.62 8.57 -10.77
N VAL A 48 17.48 7.35 -10.26
CA VAL A 48 17.27 7.06 -8.83
C VAL A 48 18.50 7.35 -7.96
N ASP A 49 19.63 7.72 -8.56
CA ASP A 49 20.82 8.25 -7.92
C ASP A 49 20.86 9.79 -7.88
N SER A 50 19.84 10.46 -8.41
CA SER A 50 19.74 11.92 -8.35
C SER A 50 19.14 12.39 -7.02
N PRO A 51 19.38 13.65 -6.57
CA PRO A 51 18.79 14.17 -5.33
C PRO A 51 17.25 14.20 -5.35
N ALA A 52 16.62 14.11 -6.51
CA ALA A 52 15.16 14.00 -6.64
C ALA A 52 14.61 12.74 -5.96
N ILE A 53 15.39 11.65 -5.87
CA ILE A 53 14.94 10.41 -5.23
C ILE A 53 14.68 10.55 -3.73
N VAL A 54 15.24 11.58 -3.09
CA VAL A 54 15.13 11.77 -1.63
C VAL A 54 13.69 12.12 -1.26
N CYS A 55 13.16 13.21 -1.82
CA CYS A 55 11.84 13.73 -1.49
C CYS A 55 11.06 14.30 -2.68
N GLY A 56 11.47 13.97 -3.91
CA GLY A 56 10.81 14.41 -5.14
C GLY A 56 11.43 15.65 -5.78
N ALA A 57 10.88 16.01 -6.93
CA ALA A 57 11.25 17.19 -7.73
C ALA A 57 9.99 17.92 -8.22
N SER A 58 10.14 19.19 -8.58
CA SER A 58 9.02 19.98 -9.11
C SER A 58 8.78 19.77 -10.61
N ASP A 59 9.75 19.22 -11.33
CA ASP A 59 9.68 19.04 -12.78
C ASP A 59 10.15 17.66 -13.22
N THR A 60 9.30 16.98 -13.99
CA THR A 60 9.66 15.76 -14.70
C THR A 60 9.62 15.97 -16.21
N PRO A 61 10.70 15.61 -16.90
CA PRO A 61 10.72 15.60 -18.36
C PRO A 61 9.66 14.66 -18.94
N LYS A 62 8.81 15.16 -19.85
CA LYS A 62 7.85 14.35 -20.60
C LYS A 62 8.42 13.96 -21.96
N GLY A 63 8.22 12.70 -22.37
CA GLY A 63 8.55 12.25 -23.73
C GLY A 63 10.04 12.23 -24.06
N LYS A 64 10.92 12.16 -23.05
CA LYS A 64 12.37 12.00 -23.21
C LYS A 64 13.00 11.35 -22.00
N VAL A 65 14.08 10.61 -22.20
CA VAL A 65 14.95 10.12 -21.12
C VAL A 65 15.80 11.29 -20.60
N ALA A 66 15.41 11.86 -19.46
CA ALA A 66 16.16 12.94 -18.82
C ALA A 66 15.92 12.95 -17.29
N PRO A 67 16.89 13.43 -16.49
CA PRO A 67 16.73 13.52 -15.04
C PRO A 67 15.64 14.53 -14.67
N PRO A 68 14.97 14.35 -13.51
CA PRO A 68 14.09 15.36 -12.95
C PRO A 68 14.82 16.69 -12.72
N GLY A 69 14.09 17.80 -12.87
CA GLY A 69 14.63 19.15 -12.76
C GLY A 69 13.88 20.02 -11.75
N GLY A 70 14.15 21.33 -11.82
CA GLY A 70 13.50 22.33 -10.99
C GLY A 70 13.95 22.27 -9.53
N LYS A 71 13.02 22.49 -8.61
CA LYS A 71 13.26 22.44 -7.16
C LYS A 71 13.29 20.98 -6.70
N LEU A 72 14.42 20.53 -6.15
CA LEU A 72 14.60 19.18 -5.60
C LEU A 72 14.34 19.23 -4.09
N PHE A 73 13.34 18.52 -3.58
CA PHE A 73 12.86 18.71 -2.20
C PHE A 73 13.71 18.01 -1.12
N SER A 74 15.01 17.78 -1.39
CA SER A 74 15.94 17.11 -0.49
C SER A 74 16.57 18.03 0.57
N ALA A 75 16.89 19.26 0.20
CA ALA A 75 17.69 20.17 1.03
C ALA A 75 16.93 20.78 2.23
N ALA A 76 17.68 21.38 3.16
CA ALA A 76 17.18 21.98 4.41
C ALA A 76 16.28 23.21 4.21
N ASP A 77 16.59 24.06 3.23
CA ASP A 77 15.80 25.23 2.84
C ASP A 77 14.51 24.84 2.10
N HIS A 78 14.35 23.55 1.78
CA HIS A 78 13.17 22.96 1.15
C HIS A 78 12.31 22.16 2.14
N SER A 79 12.71 22.10 3.41
CA SER A 79 11.97 21.46 4.49
C SER A 79 10.62 22.11 4.71
N ALA A 80 9.66 21.28 5.11
CA ALA A 80 8.39 21.77 5.60
C ALA A 80 8.63 22.47 6.94
N LYS A 81 7.91 23.56 7.23
CA LYS A 81 8.12 24.33 8.46
C LYS A 81 7.20 23.90 9.61
N LYS A 82 6.59 22.72 9.47
CA LYS A 82 5.71 22.09 10.46
C LYS A 82 5.99 20.60 10.57
N THR A 83 5.49 20.00 11.64
CA THR A 83 5.50 18.56 11.88
C THR A 83 4.09 18.10 12.26
N LEU A 84 3.70 16.90 11.83
CA LEU A 84 2.47 16.23 12.25
C LEU A 84 2.76 15.40 13.51
N PRO A 85 2.08 15.62 14.66
CA PRO A 85 2.26 14.77 15.84
C PRO A 85 1.71 13.37 15.58
N VAL A 86 2.45 12.34 15.97
CA VAL A 86 2.06 10.93 15.80
C VAL A 86 2.50 10.10 17.00
N THR A 87 1.61 9.29 17.56
CA THR A 87 1.97 8.29 18.57
C THR A 87 2.72 7.12 17.92
N ALA A 88 3.85 6.71 18.53
CA ALA A 88 4.54 5.48 18.15
C ALA A 88 3.62 4.26 18.30
N GLY A 89 3.64 3.34 17.33
CA GLY A 89 2.67 2.24 17.24
C GLY A 89 1.32 2.62 16.61
N GLY A 90 1.08 3.91 16.37
CA GLY A 90 -0.06 4.41 15.62
C GLY A 90 0.10 4.27 14.11
N LYS A 91 -0.67 5.06 13.37
CA LYS A 91 -0.63 5.09 11.89
C LYS A 91 -0.68 6.52 11.37
N VAL A 92 -0.13 6.70 10.17
CA VAL A 92 -0.36 7.89 9.36
C VAL A 92 -1.21 7.51 8.16
N SER A 93 -2.37 8.13 8.03
CA SER A 93 -3.31 7.95 6.92
C SER A 93 -3.04 9.01 5.86
N LEU A 94 -2.90 8.61 4.59
CA LEU A 94 -2.57 9.48 3.46
C LEU A 94 -3.70 9.40 2.43
N ILE A 95 -4.17 10.54 1.94
CA ILE A 95 -5.07 10.62 0.78
C ILE A 95 -4.25 10.97 -0.45
N ILE A 96 -4.11 10.01 -1.34
CA ILE A 96 -3.40 10.14 -2.60
C ILE A 96 -4.39 10.60 -3.66
N ALA A 97 -4.04 11.66 -4.39
CA ALA A 97 -4.90 12.20 -5.44
C ALA A 97 -5.11 11.17 -6.54
N SER A 98 -6.39 10.88 -6.81
CA SER A 98 -6.86 10.00 -7.86
C SER A 98 -8.14 10.54 -8.47
N ASN A 99 -8.51 10.03 -9.64
CA ASN A 99 -9.84 10.27 -10.20
C ASN A 99 -10.85 9.33 -9.50
N PRO A 100 -12.05 9.82 -9.13
CA PRO A 100 -13.09 8.98 -8.54
C PRO A 100 -13.41 7.77 -9.41
N GLY A 101 -13.34 6.57 -8.82
CA GLY A 101 -13.62 5.30 -9.51
C GLY A 101 -12.50 4.75 -10.39
N GLU A 102 -11.44 5.52 -10.64
CA GLU A 102 -10.28 5.06 -11.42
C GLU A 102 -9.10 4.70 -10.50
N GLY A 103 -8.94 5.41 -9.39
CA GLY A 103 -7.77 5.28 -8.50
C GLY A 103 -6.50 5.91 -9.09
N PHE A 104 -5.35 5.67 -8.46
CA PHE A 104 -4.05 6.14 -8.93
C PHE A 104 -3.84 5.79 -10.42
N ALA A 105 -3.34 6.74 -11.21
CA ALA A 105 -3.34 6.66 -12.68
C ALA A 105 -2.63 5.40 -13.22
N HIS A 106 -1.62 4.91 -12.52
CA HIS A 106 -0.94 3.66 -12.89
C HIS A 106 -1.61 2.46 -12.22
N PRO A 107 -1.88 1.37 -12.95
CA PRO A 107 -2.61 0.22 -12.41
C PRO A 107 -1.73 -0.72 -11.59
N THR A 108 -0.43 -0.77 -11.85
CA THR A 108 0.52 -1.74 -11.28
C THR A 108 1.72 -1.04 -10.66
N GLY A 109 2.25 -1.62 -9.59
CA GLY A 109 3.40 -1.05 -8.91
C GLY A 109 3.45 -1.29 -7.42
N HIS A 110 4.62 -1.01 -6.84
CA HIS A 110 4.90 -1.19 -5.42
C HIS A 110 4.63 0.10 -4.64
N ILE A 111 4.35 -0.04 -3.34
CA ILE A 111 4.30 1.07 -2.39
C ILE A 111 5.24 0.75 -1.22
N LEU A 112 6.12 1.67 -0.89
CA LEU A 112 7.09 1.56 0.18
C LEU A 112 7.03 2.80 1.08
N ALA A 113 7.27 2.62 2.37
CA ALA A 113 7.39 3.72 3.32
C ALA A 113 8.67 3.58 4.16
N TYR A 114 9.29 4.72 4.43
CA TYR A 114 10.54 4.83 5.18
C TYR A 114 10.46 5.92 6.24
N LEU A 115 11.25 5.79 7.30
CA LEU A 115 11.52 6.83 8.28
C LEU A 115 12.99 7.25 8.22
N GLY A 116 13.24 8.56 8.17
CA GLY A 116 14.57 9.15 8.33
C GLY A 116 14.60 10.05 9.56
N TYR A 117 15.47 9.79 10.52
CA TYR A 117 15.51 10.55 11.77
C TYR A 117 16.19 11.92 11.59
N CYS A 118 15.56 12.97 12.12
CA CYS A 118 16.09 14.34 12.09
C CYS A 118 16.72 14.77 13.42
N GLY A 119 16.26 14.22 14.54
CA GLY A 119 16.72 14.56 15.89
C GLY A 119 15.63 14.49 16.96
N GLU A 120 16.04 14.62 18.22
CA GLU A 120 15.18 14.44 19.41
C GLU A 120 14.09 15.51 19.55
N SER A 121 14.36 16.74 19.10
CA SER A 121 13.37 17.82 19.14
C SER A 121 12.22 17.54 18.17
N LEU A 122 10.98 17.79 18.61
CA LEU A 122 9.75 17.62 17.80
C LEU A 122 9.71 18.53 16.55
N ALA A 123 10.60 19.51 16.45
CA ALA A 123 10.74 20.41 15.31
C ALA A 123 12.04 20.17 14.51
N ALA A 124 12.85 19.17 14.84
CA ALA A 124 14.18 19.00 14.25
C ALA A 124 14.15 18.87 12.71
N CYS A 125 13.09 18.32 12.12
CA CYS A 125 12.99 18.23 10.66
C CYS A 125 12.77 19.57 9.94
N GLN A 126 12.37 20.65 10.63
CA GLN A 126 11.95 21.89 9.97
C GLN A 126 13.08 22.62 9.23
N ASP A 127 14.33 22.34 9.59
CA ASP A 127 15.54 22.86 8.92
C ASP A 127 16.52 21.73 8.57
N PHE A 128 16.01 20.50 8.47
CA PHE A 128 16.84 19.32 8.23
C PHE A 128 17.04 19.02 6.74
N ASP A 129 18.27 18.74 6.36
CA ASP A 129 18.61 18.24 5.03
C ASP A 129 18.30 16.74 4.94
N ALA A 130 17.20 16.40 4.26
CA ALA A 130 16.70 15.03 4.16
C ALA A 130 17.69 14.08 3.46
N SER A 131 18.66 14.59 2.70
CA SER A 131 19.69 13.75 2.08
C SER A 131 20.75 13.25 3.07
N LYS A 132 20.81 13.80 4.28
CA LYS A 132 21.82 13.46 5.30
C LYS A 132 21.42 12.36 6.26
N THR A 133 20.15 11.93 6.25
CA THR A 133 19.67 10.88 7.15
C THR A 133 19.75 9.49 6.52
N SER A 134 19.82 8.48 7.36
CA SER A 134 19.63 7.10 6.97
C SER A 134 18.15 6.75 7.06
N TYR A 135 17.61 6.18 6.00
CA TYR A 135 16.21 5.79 5.89
C TYR A 135 16.03 4.33 6.26
N HIS A 136 15.15 4.07 7.21
CA HIS A 136 14.69 2.74 7.59
C HIS A 136 13.39 2.41 6.89
N GLN A 137 13.27 1.23 6.28
CA GLN A 137 12.03 0.80 5.65
C GLN A 137 11.06 0.29 6.73
N ILE A 138 9.88 0.90 6.81
CA ILE A 138 8.83 0.53 7.78
C ILE A 138 7.62 -0.16 7.14
N GLN A 139 7.49 -0.07 5.82
CA GLN A 139 6.45 -0.75 5.06
C GLN A 139 6.95 -1.02 3.64
N ALA A 140 6.63 -2.20 3.12
CA ALA A 140 6.83 -2.52 1.71
C ALA A 140 5.73 -3.46 1.21
N GLU A 141 5.02 -3.02 0.19
CA GLU A 141 3.91 -3.74 -0.43
C GLU A 141 4.22 -3.95 -1.91
N ILE A 142 4.63 -5.17 -2.23
CA ILE A 142 4.65 -5.66 -3.62
C ILE A 142 3.21 -5.58 -4.14
N ASP A 143 3.06 -5.04 -5.34
CA ASP A 143 1.76 -4.71 -5.94
C ASP A 143 0.81 -3.92 -5.02
N GLY A 144 1.37 -2.96 -4.25
CA GLY A 144 0.61 -2.04 -3.41
C GLY A 144 -0.33 -1.12 -4.19
N ILE A 145 0.01 -0.71 -5.41
CA ILE A 145 -0.81 0.21 -6.22
C ILE A 145 -2.20 -0.39 -6.56
N PRO A 146 -2.32 -1.65 -7.03
CA PRO A 146 -3.61 -2.32 -7.17
C PRO A 146 -4.47 -2.33 -5.90
N LYS A 147 -3.84 -2.42 -4.72
CA LYS A 147 -4.54 -2.37 -3.42
C LYS A 147 -5.03 -0.94 -3.14
N LEU A 148 -4.16 0.05 -3.32
CA LEU A 148 -4.48 1.48 -3.17
C LEU A 148 -5.71 1.89 -3.99
N ARG A 149 -5.76 1.47 -5.26
CA ARG A 149 -6.88 1.81 -6.17
C ARG A 149 -8.25 1.29 -5.70
N LYS A 150 -8.28 0.34 -4.76
CA LYS A 150 -9.51 -0.19 -4.15
C LYS A 150 -9.92 0.54 -2.88
N GLN A 151 -9.09 1.47 -2.41
CA GLN A 151 -9.27 2.20 -1.15
C GLN A 151 -9.71 3.64 -1.40
N PHE A 152 -10.60 3.86 -2.37
CA PHE A 152 -11.09 5.21 -2.64
C PHE A 152 -11.90 5.74 -1.45
N ASN A 153 -11.48 6.85 -0.89
CA ASN A 153 -12.18 7.59 0.14
C ASN A 153 -12.97 8.72 -0.52
N SER A 154 -14.30 8.60 -0.53
CA SER A 154 -15.18 9.58 -1.15
C SER A 154 -15.24 10.92 -0.41
N GLU A 155 -15.03 10.93 0.90
CA GLU A 155 -15.04 12.16 1.71
C GLU A 155 -13.86 13.06 1.38
N HIS A 156 -12.70 12.47 1.09
CA HIS A 156 -11.48 13.21 0.75
C HIS A 156 -11.14 13.19 -0.74
N GLU A 157 -11.99 12.57 -1.56
CA GLU A 157 -11.85 12.45 -3.02
C GLU A 157 -10.45 11.96 -3.43
N GLY A 158 -10.03 10.81 -2.89
CA GLY A 158 -8.73 10.23 -3.20
C GLY A 158 -8.54 8.86 -2.58
N ASP A 159 -7.45 8.18 -2.93
CA ASP A 159 -7.15 6.83 -2.45
C ASP A 159 -6.46 6.88 -1.09
N LEU A 160 -7.00 6.15 -0.12
CA LEU A 160 -6.46 6.05 1.23
C LEU A 160 -5.34 5.01 1.30
N TRP A 161 -4.19 5.43 1.85
CA TRP A 161 -3.10 4.54 2.23
C TRP A 161 -2.74 4.74 3.70
N GLU A 162 -2.56 3.64 4.44
CA GLU A 162 -2.15 3.70 5.84
C GLU A 162 -0.71 3.22 6.01
N VAL A 163 0.07 3.99 6.75
CA VAL A 163 1.46 3.66 7.09
C VAL A 163 1.56 3.45 8.60
N PRO A 164 1.86 2.22 9.06
CA PRO A 164 2.09 1.98 10.48
C PRO A 164 3.40 2.63 10.93
N ILE A 165 3.37 3.28 12.09
CA ILE A 165 4.57 3.81 12.74
C ILE A 165 5.04 2.80 13.78
N PRO A 166 6.30 2.34 13.76
CA PRO A 166 6.81 1.39 14.75
C PRO A 166 6.64 1.92 16.19
N LYS A 167 6.40 1.01 17.13
CA LYS A 167 6.24 1.35 18.57
C LYS A 167 7.56 1.38 19.33
N ASP A 168 8.60 0.78 18.74
CA ASP A 168 9.91 0.49 19.30
C ASP A 168 11.00 1.42 18.74
N ILE A 169 10.60 2.60 18.27
CA ILE A 169 11.51 3.71 17.95
C ILE A 169 11.52 4.72 19.09
N ALA A 170 12.57 5.55 19.14
CA ALA A 170 12.68 6.65 20.09
C ALA A 170 11.73 7.81 19.71
N ASP A 171 11.37 8.62 20.70
CA ASP A 171 10.71 9.89 20.46
C ASP A 171 11.60 10.83 19.63
N GLY A 172 10.97 11.68 18.82
CA GLY A 172 11.68 12.70 18.05
C GLY A 172 11.02 13.03 16.73
N SER A 173 11.74 13.76 15.88
CA SER A 173 11.23 14.17 14.57
C SER A 173 11.80 13.30 13.45
N TYR A 174 10.92 12.90 12.54
CA TYR A 174 11.23 12.00 11.44
C TYR A 174 10.71 12.54 10.10
N ILE A 175 11.44 12.27 9.03
CA ILE A 175 10.93 12.34 7.66
C ILE A 175 10.18 11.04 7.38
N LEU A 176 8.86 11.13 7.16
CA LEU A 176 8.06 10.04 6.59
C LEU A 176 8.16 10.12 5.07
N ARG A 177 8.87 9.16 4.46
CA ARG A 177 9.08 9.08 3.01
C ARG A 177 8.22 7.96 2.42
N ILE A 178 7.29 8.32 1.54
CA ILE A 178 6.45 7.38 0.79
C ILE A 178 6.96 7.30 -0.64
N MET A 179 7.08 6.09 -1.17
CA MET A 179 7.54 5.84 -2.52
C MET A 179 6.60 4.87 -3.23
N MET A 180 6.08 5.29 -4.38
CA MET A 180 5.35 4.39 -5.28
C MET A 180 6.22 4.13 -6.51
N ILE A 181 6.31 2.88 -6.95
CA ILE A 181 7.07 2.50 -8.14
C ILE A 181 6.09 1.91 -9.15
N ALA A 182 5.83 2.59 -10.26
CA ALA A 182 4.92 2.12 -11.29
C ALA A 182 5.67 1.45 -12.45
N PHE A 183 5.09 0.36 -12.98
CA PHE A 183 5.72 -0.51 -13.98
C PHE A 183 5.03 -0.49 -15.34
N GLY A 184 5.82 -0.49 -16.42
CA GLY A 184 5.31 -0.61 -17.79
C GLY A 184 4.47 0.57 -18.26
N GLN A 185 4.64 1.75 -17.64
CA GLN A 185 3.85 2.95 -17.92
C GLN A 185 4.63 4.02 -18.71
N SER A 186 5.95 3.85 -18.78
CA SER A 186 6.83 4.69 -19.57
C SER A 186 6.84 4.23 -21.04
N ASN A 187 6.68 5.19 -21.95
CA ASN A 187 6.71 4.94 -23.40
C ASN A 187 8.17 4.84 -23.93
N GLU A 188 8.31 4.55 -25.22
CA GLU A 188 9.60 4.43 -25.90
C GLU A 188 10.44 5.71 -25.81
N ALA A 189 9.82 6.88 -26.01
CA ALA A 189 10.53 8.16 -25.94
C ALA A 189 11.06 8.45 -24.51
N GLU A 190 10.42 7.87 -23.50
CA GLU A 190 10.80 7.93 -22.09
C GLU A 190 11.72 6.78 -21.66
N GLY A 191 12.07 5.88 -22.58
CA GLY A 191 13.04 4.80 -22.38
C GLY A 191 12.50 3.60 -21.60
N HIS A 192 11.18 3.39 -21.56
CA HIS A 192 10.54 2.28 -20.84
C HIS A 192 11.00 2.15 -19.38
N GLN A 193 11.24 3.27 -18.71
CA GLN A 193 11.72 3.30 -17.34
C GLN A 193 10.59 3.03 -16.34
N ASP A 194 10.93 2.37 -15.23
CA ASP A 194 10.06 2.38 -14.05
C ASP A 194 9.94 3.81 -13.52
N GLN A 195 8.74 4.14 -13.04
CA GLN A 195 8.38 5.49 -12.64
C GLN A 195 8.28 5.58 -11.12
N TYR A 196 9.19 6.31 -10.49
CA TYR A 196 9.26 6.48 -9.03
C TYR A 196 8.56 7.77 -8.61
N TYR A 197 7.54 7.66 -7.76
CA TYR A 197 6.82 8.78 -7.16
C TYR A 197 7.19 8.88 -5.69
N VAL A 198 7.91 9.93 -5.32
CA VAL A 198 8.45 10.09 -3.95
C VAL A 198 7.79 11.28 -3.27
N PHE A 199 7.33 11.06 -2.04
CA PHE A 199 6.62 12.06 -1.22
C PHE A 199 7.23 12.08 0.19
N CYS A 200 7.44 13.27 0.76
CA CYS A 200 8.00 13.42 2.11
C CYS A 200 7.14 14.32 3.00
N GLY A 201 6.65 13.73 4.10
CA GLY A 201 6.08 14.44 5.24
C GLY A 201 7.06 14.51 6.41
N GLN A 202 6.83 15.44 7.34
CA GLN A 202 7.58 15.53 8.60
C GLN A 202 6.65 15.19 9.76
N ILE A 203 7.01 14.17 10.53
CA ILE A 203 6.25 13.73 11.71
C ILE A 203 7.05 13.99 12.99
N ALA A 204 6.34 14.15 14.10
CA ALA A 204 6.89 14.24 15.44
C ALA A 204 6.34 13.06 16.24
N VAL A 205 7.17 12.03 16.41
CA VAL A 205 6.79 10.78 17.07
C VAL A 205 6.95 10.93 18.57
N HIS A 206 5.95 10.47 19.33
CA HIS A 206 5.96 10.42 20.78
C HIS A 206 5.45 9.08 21.33
N GLY A 207 5.83 8.75 22.57
CA GLY A 207 5.39 7.50 23.23
C GLY A 207 6.13 6.26 22.75
N GLY A 208 7.26 6.43 22.07
CA GLY A 208 8.13 5.36 21.62
C GLY A 208 8.84 4.65 22.77
N SER A 209 8.97 3.33 22.65
CA SER A 209 9.65 2.48 23.64
C SER A 209 11.10 2.17 23.30
N GLY A 210 11.56 2.58 22.10
CA GLY A 210 12.90 2.31 21.62
C GLY A 210 13.97 3.20 22.23
N SER A 211 15.17 2.65 22.42
CA SER A 211 16.36 3.43 22.79
C SER A 211 17.05 4.09 21.59
N GLY A 212 16.59 3.81 20.36
CA GLY A 212 17.18 4.31 19.12
C GLY A 212 16.12 4.74 18.11
N PRO A 213 16.50 5.54 17.10
CA PRO A 213 15.57 6.08 16.12
C PRO A 213 15.12 5.07 15.06
N ILE A 214 15.77 3.92 15.00
CA ILE A 214 15.51 2.85 14.04
C ILE A 214 15.01 1.65 14.85
N PRO A 215 13.93 0.96 14.40
CA PRO A 215 13.48 -0.28 15.01
C PRO A 215 14.62 -1.29 15.11
N ALA A 216 14.62 -2.14 16.15
CA ALA A 216 15.59 -3.20 16.29
C ALA A 216 15.20 -4.40 15.41
N ASP A 217 15.13 -4.18 14.09
CA ASP A 217 14.84 -5.21 13.10
C ASP A 217 16.01 -5.44 12.13
N ASP A 218 15.88 -6.45 11.26
CA ASP A 218 16.92 -6.84 10.31
C ASP A 218 16.92 -6.05 9.00
N GLN A 219 16.07 -5.04 8.85
CA GLN A 219 16.02 -4.26 7.62
C GLN A 219 17.21 -3.31 7.55
N PRO A 220 17.99 -3.34 6.45
CA PRO A 220 19.09 -2.40 6.29
C PRO A 220 18.55 -0.98 6.13
N THR A 221 19.29 -0.02 6.66
CA THR A 221 19.05 1.38 6.31
C THR A 221 19.72 1.73 4.98
N ILE A 222 19.17 2.76 4.32
CA ILE A 222 19.70 3.29 3.06
C ILE A 222 20.00 4.78 3.18
N THR A 223 21.02 5.26 2.47
CA THR A 223 21.25 6.69 2.26
C THR A 223 20.73 7.07 0.88
N LEU A 224 20.07 8.23 0.78
CA LEU A 224 19.52 8.71 -0.48
C LEU A 224 20.08 10.12 -0.79
N PRO A 225 20.56 10.37 -2.02
CA PRO A 225 20.70 9.42 -3.13
C PRO A 225 21.78 8.35 -2.88
N GLY A 226 21.80 7.31 -3.73
CA GLY A 226 22.77 6.21 -3.65
C GLY A 226 22.28 4.96 -2.91
N GLY A 227 20.98 4.90 -2.57
CA GLY A 227 20.40 3.73 -1.89
C GLY A 227 20.04 2.59 -2.84
N PHE A 228 19.81 2.90 -4.12
CA PHE A 228 19.32 1.94 -5.13
C PHE A 228 20.21 1.96 -6.38
N LYS A 229 20.26 0.81 -7.06
CA LYS A 229 20.92 0.69 -8.36
C LYS A 229 20.07 1.39 -9.44
N PRO A 230 20.65 2.23 -10.31
CA PRO A 230 19.95 2.72 -11.49
C PRO A 230 19.51 1.59 -12.44
N GLY A 231 18.32 1.74 -13.01
CA GLY A 231 17.69 0.75 -13.89
C GLY A 231 16.35 0.23 -13.38
N ASN A 232 15.61 -0.42 -14.27
CA ASN A 232 14.34 -1.07 -13.92
C ASN A 232 14.58 -2.23 -12.95
N ILE A 233 13.59 -2.50 -12.11
CA ILE A 233 13.57 -3.64 -11.18
C ILE A 233 12.62 -4.73 -11.70
N ASP A 234 12.81 -5.97 -11.26
CA ASP A 234 11.82 -7.03 -11.54
C ASP A 234 10.52 -6.65 -10.79
N PRO A 235 9.37 -6.53 -11.48
CA PRO A 235 8.08 -6.19 -10.86
C PRO A 235 7.62 -7.19 -9.78
N LYS A 236 8.28 -8.33 -9.62
CA LYS A 236 8.03 -9.30 -8.54
C LYS A 236 8.96 -9.12 -7.34
N SER A 237 9.82 -8.11 -7.37
CA SER A 237 10.85 -7.86 -6.38
C SER A 237 10.83 -6.42 -5.89
N LEU A 238 11.21 -6.20 -4.63
CA LEU A 238 11.44 -4.87 -4.10
C LEU A 238 12.78 -4.32 -4.59
N PRO A 239 12.96 -2.99 -4.69
CA PRO A 239 14.25 -2.40 -4.99
C PRO A 239 15.27 -2.82 -3.94
N VAL A 240 16.40 -3.38 -4.38
CA VAL A 240 17.44 -3.91 -3.49
C VAL A 240 18.36 -2.78 -3.02
N PRO A 241 18.52 -2.58 -1.70
CA PRO A 241 19.51 -1.66 -1.14
C PRO A 241 20.94 -1.96 -1.61
N LEU A 242 21.69 -0.92 -2.04
CA LEU A 242 23.09 -1.08 -2.44
C LEU A 242 24.03 -1.49 -1.28
N SER A 243 23.64 -1.20 -0.04
CA SER A 243 24.36 -1.66 1.16
C SER A 243 24.41 -3.18 1.26
N LEU A 244 23.40 -3.88 0.74
CA LEU A 244 23.36 -5.35 0.70
C LEU A 244 24.16 -5.94 -0.47
N THR A 245 24.35 -5.18 -1.56
CA THR A 245 25.03 -5.69 -2.76
C THR A 245 26.54 -5.43 -2.75
N SER A 246 27.00 -4.41 -2.03
CA SER A 246 28.42 -4.00 -2.01
C SER A 246 29.35 -5.03 -1.34
N ASN A 247 28.82 -5.90 -0.49
CA ASN A 247 29.58 -7.02 0.09
C ASN A 247 29.80 -8.19 -0.89
N SER A 248 29.25 -8.11 -2.10
CA SER A 248 29.28 -9.19 -3.10
C SER A 248 30.28 -8.97 -4.25
N SER A 249 30.88 -7.78 -4.40
CA SER A 249 31.64 -7.42 -5.61
C SER A 249 33.11 -7.03 -5.41
N SER A 250 33.88 -7.77 -4.60
CA SER A 250 35.35 -7.67 -4.63
C SER A 250 35.99 -8.98 -5.09
N THR A 251 35.89 -9.27 -6.38
CA THR A 251 36.83 -10.14 -7.11
C THR A 251 36.58 -9.96 -8.60
N HIS A 252 37.34 -9.08 -9.23
CA HIS A 252 37.94 -9.26 -10.56
C HIS A 252 38.54 -7.94 -11.02
N ASP A 253 39.86 -7.83 -10.88
CA ASP A 253 40.67 -6.84 -11.58
C ASP A 253 41.63 -7.60 -12.49
N PRO A 254 41.50 -7.55 -13.83
CA PRO A 254 42.51 -8.06 -14.72
C PRO A 254 43.13 -6.91 -15.49
N LYS A 255 44.35 -6.52 -15.10
CA LYS A 255 45.41 -6.07 -16.00
C LYS A 255 46.70 -5.85 -15.23
N ASN A 256 47.51 -6.91 -15.17
CA ASN A 256 48.93 -6.79 -14.91
C ASN A 256 49.68 -7.14 -16.22
N HIS A 257 50.38 -6.18 -16.78
CA HIS A 257 51.38 -6.41 -17.83
C HIS A 257 52.68 -5.69 -17.45
N ILE A 258 53.65 -6.51 -17.04
CA ILE A 258 55.09 -6.43 -17.34
C ILE A 258 55.88 -5.24 -16.74
N LYS A 259 56.79 -5.56 -15.79
CA LYS A 259 58.23 -5.65 -16.10
C LYS A 259 59.03 -6.33 -14.98
N LEU A 260 59.61 -7.48 -15.31
CA LEU A 260 60.69 -8.12 -14.56
C LEU A 260 62.01 -7.38 -14.84
N LYS A 261 62.77 -7.06 -13.80
CA LYS A 261 64.23 -6.86 -13.91
C LYS A 261 64.91 -7.22 -12.58
N SER A 262 65.51 -8.41 -12.57
CA SER A 262 66.79 -8.86 -11.98
C SER A 262 67.48 -7.97 -10.93
N LEU A 263 67.86 -8.58 -9.80
CA LEU A 263 69.23 -8.72 -9.22
C LEU A 263 69.07 -9.52 -7.89
N GLU A 264 69.53 -10.77 -7.79
CA GLU A 264 70.83 -11.20 -7.20
C GLU A 264 71.09 -10.54 -5.83
N SER A 265 70.83 -11.22 -4.71
CA SER A 265 71.70 -12.17 -3.97
C SER A 265 72.97 -11.53 -3.40
N ASP A 266 73.04 -11.38 -2.08
CA ASP A 266 74.31 -11.57 -1.38
C ASP A 266 74.13 -12.00 0.08
N THR A 267 75.20 -12.61 0.57
CA THR A 267 75.36 -13.58 1.66
C THR A 267 76.02 -12.98 2.91
N GLY A 268 75.98 -13.72 4.03
CA GLY A 268 76.86 -13.58 5.22
C GLY A 268 76.08 -13.29 6.51
N ASP A 269 75.86 -14.25 7.41
CA ASP A 269 76.80 -14.85 8.40
C ASP A 269 77.20 -13.88 9.53
N ASP A 270 76.77 -14.19 10.76
CA ASP A 270 77.61 -14.42 11.97
C ASP A 270 76.85 -14.21 13.31
N ASP A 271 76.73 -15.32 14.03
CA ASP A 271 76.93 -15.62 15.47
C ASP A 271 76.47 -14.74 16.66
N ASP A 272 75.92 -15.50 17.65
CA ASP A 272 76.02 -15.40 19.13
C ASP A 272 75.79 -14.05 19.84
N ASP A 273 74.84 -13.98 20.79
CA ASP A 273 75.08 -14.37 22.20
C ASP A 273 73.85 -14.04 23.10
N LYS A 274 73.92 -14.54 24.34
CA LYS A 274 72.87 -14.66 25.37
C LYS A 274 72.45 -13.39 26.12
N ASP A 275 71.35 -13.60 26.84
CA ASP A 275 71.00 -13.13 28.20
C ASP A 275 70.07 -11.89 28.38
N LYS A 276 68.88 -12.23 28.89
CA LYS A 276 68.22 -11.74 30.13
C LYS A 276 67.55 -10.36 30.24
N ASP A 277 66.38 -10.49 30.90
CA ASP A 277 65.66 -9.61 31.81
C ASP A 277 64.67 -8.55 31.28
N GLU A 278 63.43 -8.78 31.75
CA GLU A 278 62.34 -7.87 32.17
C GLU A 278 62.48 -6.37 31.85
N ASP A 279 61.48 -5.78 31.18
CA ASP A 279 60.48 -4.89 31.80
C ASP A 279 59.58 -4.22 30.72
N GLU A 280 58.46 -3.71 31.20
CA GLU A 280 57.25 -3.19 30.55
C GLU A 280 57.41 -2.17 29.40
N GLY A 281 56.51 -2.30 28.42
CA GLY A 281 55.74 -1.17 27.91
C GLY A 281 56.23 -0.48 26.64
N LYS A 282 55.68 -0.86 25.47
CA LYS A 282 54.97 0.09 24.58
C LYS A 282 54.39 -0.58 23.34
N GLN A 283 53.18 -0.14 23.01
CA GLN A 283 52.52 -0.29 21.72
C GLN A 283 53.40 0.22 20.56
N SER A 284 53.53 -0.60 19.51
CA SER A 284 53.54 -0.12 18.13
C SER A 284 53.07 -1.22 17.18
N SER A 285 52.21 -0.80 16.27
CA SER A 285 51.74 -1.46 15.05
C SER A 285 52.87 -2.05 14.19
N ASP A 286 52.66 -3.25 13.62
CA ASP A 286 52.42 -3.40 12.17
C ASP A 286 52.24 -4.86 11.71
N SER A 287 51.43 -4.98 10.64
CA SER A 287 51.38 -6.05 9.63
C SER A 287 50.80 -7.42 10.00
N GLN A 288 50.07 -8.15 9.15
CA GLN A 288 49.27 -7.94 7.92
C GLN A 288 48.79 -9.37 7.53
N ASP A 289 47.70 -9.46 6.77
CA ASP A 289 47.22 -10.67 6.08
C ASP A 289 46.54 -11.79 6.89
N ALA A 290 45.38 -11.46 7.47
CA ALA A 290 44.31 -12.43 7.69
C ALA A 290 43.04 -11.98 6.94
N LYS A 291 42.85 -12.57 5.75
CA LYS A 291 41.60 -12.52 4.97
C LYS A 291 40.42 -12.97 5.88
N PRO A 292 39.31 -12.22 6.03
CA PRO A 292 38.26 -12.61 6.96
C PRO A 292 37.43 -13.77 6.36
N LYS A 293 37.79 -15.00 6.72
CA LYS A 293 36.88 -16.16 6.67
C LYS A 293 35.96 -16.10 7.88
N ILE A 294 35.04 -15.16 7.90
CA ILE A 294 33.87 -15.22 8.78
C ILE A 294 32.69 -15.64 7.89
N ALA A 295 32.69 -16.91 7.45
CA ALA A 295 31.40 -17.58 7.34
C ALA A 295 30.88 -17.65 8.77
N SER A 296 29.67 -17.15 9.03
CA SER A 296 29.16 -17.14 10.40
C SER A 296 29.09 -18.58 10.89
N ALA A 297 29.77 -18.91 11.99
CA ALA A 297 29.75 -20.27 12.54
C ALA A 297 28.31 -20.73 12.85
N CYS A 298 27.42 -19.77 13.13
CA CYS A 298 25.99 -20.00 13.20
C CYS A 298 25.36 -20.42 11.85
N GLY A 299 25.59 -19.66 10.77
CA GLY A 299 25.06 -19.98 9.44
C GLY A 299 25.44 -21.38 8.98
N ASP A 300 26.70 -21.79 9.18
CA ASP A 300 27.14 -23.16 8.88
C ASP A 300 26.41 -24.23 9.70
N ARG A 301 26.13 -23.94 10.97
CA ARG A 301 25.40 -24.83 11.87
C ARG A 301 23.95 -24.99 11.42
N CYS A 302 23.30 -23.88 11.07
CA CYS A 302 21.94 -23.87 10.55
C CYS A 302 21.84 -24.55 9.19
N PHE A 303 22.79 -24.31 8.29
CA PHE A 303 22.84 -24.98 6.99
C PHE A 303 22.96 -26.49 7.16
N LYS A 304 23.92 -26.95 7.96
CA LYS A 304 24.10 -28.38 8.27
C LYS A 304 22.86 -29.00 8.91
N LYS A 305 22.21 -28.27 9.82
CA LYS A 305 20.97 -28.74 10.44
C LYS A 305 19.86 -28.92 9.40
N LYS A 306 19.65 -27.95 8.51
CA LYS A 306 18.62 -28.03 7.47
C LYS A 306 18.92 -29.05 6.37
N LEU A 307 20.19 -29.37 6.13
CA LEU A 307 20.55 -30.52 5.30
C LEU A 307 20.09 -31.87 5.91
N THR A 308 19.93 -31.98 7.23
CA THR A 308 19.35 -33.21 7.85
C THR A 308 17.84 -33.33 7.63
N GLU A 309 17.18 -32.24 7.25
CA GLU A 309 15.74 -32.13 6.97
C GLU A 309 15.48 -32.05 5.46
N LEU A 310 16.48 -32.40 4.63
CA LEU A 310 16.47 -32.13 3.19
C LEU A 310 15.34 -32.84 2.43
N ALA A 311 14.98 -34.05 2.84
CA ALA A 311 13.92 -34.82 2.19
C ALA A 311 12.56 -34.11 2.26
N ASP A 312 12.31 -33.35 3.34
CA ASP A 312 11.07 -32.60 3.54
C ASP A 312 11.17 -31.19 2.95
N LEU A 313 12.33 -30.54 3.09
CA LEU A 313 12.52 -29.14 2.74
C LEU A 313 12.86 -28.89 1.26
N ALA A 314 13.48 -29.85 0.57
CA ALA A 314 13.80 -29.72 -0.86
C ALA A 314 13.83 -31.11 -1.53
N PRO A 315 12.65 -31.75 -1.69
CA PRO A 315 12.57 -33.08 -2.29
C PRO A 315 13.18 -33.07 -3.70
N GLY A 316 14.12 -33.99 -3.93
CA GLY A 316 14.83 -34.11 -5.20
C GLY A 316 16.14 -33.33 -5.29
N CYS A 317 16.50 -32.54 -4.29
CA CYS A 317 17.83 -31.94 -4.19
C CYS A 317 18.78 -32.84 -3.40
N ALA A 318 20.02 -32.95 -3.87
CA ALA A 318 21.12 -33.50 -3.08
C ALA A 318 21.78 -32.42 -2.23
N ALA A 319 22.43 -32.81 -1.13
CA ALA A 319 23.02 -31.89 -0.16
C ALA A 319 24.16 -31.02 -0.73
N ASP A 320 24.79 -31.48 -1.82
CA ASP A 320 25.85 -30.78 -2.56
C ASP A 320 25.32 -29.92 -3.73
N GLN A 321 24.03 -30.02 -4.05
CA GLN A 321 23.40 -29.26 -5.13
C GLN A 321 22.89 -27.91 -4.63
N THR A 322 23.80 -27.00 -4.28
CA THR A 322 23.46 -25.65 -3.78
C THR A 322 22.42 -24.94 -4.68
N ASP A 323 22.55 -25.04 -6.00
CA ASP A 323 21.62 -24.40 -6.94
C ASP A 323 20.20 -24.98 -6.88
N CYS A 324 20.07 -26.27 -6.52
CA CYS A 324 18.79 -26.91 -6.28
C CYS A 324 18.21 -26.47 -4.94
N LEU A 325 19.02 -26.48 -3.88
CA LEU A 325 18.64 -26.03 -2.54
C LEU A 325 18.15 -24.57 -2.55
N CYS A 326 18.83 -23.71 -3.30
CA CYS A 326 18.51 -22.30 -3.49
C CYS A 326 17.20 -22.05 -4.24
N LYS A 327 16.76 -23.00 -5.08
CA LYS A 327 15.45 -22.95 -5.75
C LYS A 327 14.33 -23.45 -4.85
N SER A 328 14.64 -24.20 -3.79
CA SER A 328 13.65 -24.59 -2.80
C SER A 328 13.39 -23.46 -1.81
N HIS A 329 12.24 -22.81 -1.98
CA HIS A 329 11.77 -21.76 -1.08
C HIS A 329 11.59 -22.26 0.36
N ASP A 330 11.19 -23.51 0.55
CA ASP A 330 10.99 -24.09 1.88
C ASP A 330 12.31 -24.31 2.61
N PHE A 331 13.37 -24.74 1.89
CA PHE A 331 14.71 -24.86 2.45
C PHE A 331 15.29 -23.49 2.84
N VAL A 332 15.20 -22.50 1.96
CA VAL A 332 15.73 -21.14 2.24
C VAL A 332 15.00 -20.50 3.43
N LYS A 333 13.67 -20.63 3.50
CA LYS A 333 12.89 -20.14 4.65
C LYS A 333 13.25 -20.85 5.95
N ALA A 334 13.38 -22.18 5.92
CA ALA A 334 13.75 -22.94 7.11
C ALA A 334 15.17 -22.62 7.59
N TYR A 335 16.10 -22.38 6.67
CA TYR A 335 17.44 -21.90 7.00
C TYR A 335 17.41 -20.51 7.67
N GLN A 336 16.66 -19.57 7.09
CA GLN A 336 16.53 -18.22 7.65
C GLN A 336 15.90 -18.25 9.05
N ALA A 337 14.85 -19.05 9.25
CA ALA A 337 14.23 -19.24 10.57
C ALA A 337 15.24 -19.80 11.59
N CYS A 338 16.03 -20.81 11.20
CA CYS A 338 17.09 -21.34 12.06
C CYS A 338 18.11 -20.27 12.47
N CYS A 339 18.54 -19.42 11.53
CA CYS A 339 19.50 -18.36 11.83
C CYS A 339 18.91 -17.36 12.83
N ASN A 340 17.65 -16.98 12.64
CA ASN A 340 16.95 -16.07 13.55
C ASN A 340 16.79 -16.65 14.96
N ASP A 341 16.57 -17.96 15.08
CA ASP A 341 16.35 -18.64 16.36
C ASP A 341 17.65 -18.98 17.11
N HIS A 342 18.78 -19.09 16.40
CA HIS A 342 20.00 -19.71 16.95
C HIS A 342 21.30 -18.94 16.76
N CYS A 343 21.33 -17.85 16.00
CA CYS A 343 22.51 -16.98 15.92
C CYS A 343 22.52 -15.97 17.07
N GLU A 344 23.72 -15.65 17.56
CA GLU A 344 23.88 -14.73 18.69
C GLU A 344 24.03 -13.30 18.19
N GLY A 345 22.96 -12.53 18.35
CA GLY A 345 22.93 -11.10 18.04
C GLY A 345 22.69 -10.78 16.57
N LEU A 346 22.21 -9.55 16.35
CA LEU A 346 21.73 -9.06 15.05
C LEU A 346 22.79 -9.20 13.94
N GLN A 347 24.04 -8.88 14.25
CA GLN A 347 25.12 -8.90 13.27
C GLN A 347 25.48 -10.32 12.79
N GLU A 348 25.45 -11.32 13.68
CA GLU A 348 25.74 -12.71 13.30
C GLU A 348 24.57 -13.29 12.48
N THR A 349 23.33 -13.02 12.90
CA THR A 349 22.12 -13.42 12.16
C THR A 349 22.11 -12.84 10.74
N GLN A 350 22.36 -11.54 10.59
CA GLN A 350 22.41 -10.89 9.27
C GLN A 350 23.53 -11.44 8.39
N ALA A 351 24.71 -11.70 8.95
CA ALA A 351 25.81 -12.34 8.22
C ALA A 351 25.42 -13.74 7.74
N ALA A 352 24.80 -14.55 8.61
CA ALA A 352 24.33 -15.91 8.29
C ALA A 352 23.26 -15.92 7.19
N VAL A 353 22.28 -15.02 7.28
CA VAL A 353 21.19 -14.92 6.31
C VAL A 353 21.71 -14.38 4.98
N SER A 354 22.56 -13.35 5.00
CA SER A 354 23.14 -12.80 3.76
C SER A 354 24.00 -13.83 3.03
N GLU A 355 24.67 -14.72 3.76
CA GLU A 355 25.52 -15.78 3.20
C GLU A 355 24.72 -16.74 2.30
N ILE A 356 23.52 -17.17 2.70
CA ILE A 356 22.71 -18.06 1.85
C ILE A 356 22.22 -17.34 0.60
N TYR A 357 21.78 -16.08 0.72
CA TYR A 357 21.33 -15.30 -0.43
C TYR A 357 22.47 -15.03 -1.42
N ASN A 358 23.68 -14.78 -0.93
CA ASN A 358 24.87 -14.64 -1.76
C ASN A 358 25.24 -15.95 -2.47
N LYS A 359 25.13 -17.09 -1.78
CA LYS A 359 25.32 -18.43 -2.39
C LYS A 359 24.27 -18.71 -3.47
N CYS A 360 23.03 -18.26 -3.27
CA CYS A 360 21.92 -18.47 -4.21
C CYS A 360 21.88 -17.46 -5.37
N GLY A 361 22.47 -16.28 -5.21
CA GLY A 361 22.48 -15.21 -6.21
C GLY A 361 23.69 -15.20 -7.14
N SER A 362 24.72 -16.01 -6.88
CA SER A 362 25.96 -16.01 -7.67
C SER A 362 25.84 -16.92 -8.90
N PRO A 363 25.87 -16.39 -10.14
CA PRO A 363 25.92 -17.24 -11.34
C PRO A 363 27.25 -18.00 -11.38
N LYS A 364 27.21 -19.34 -11.39
CA LYS A 364 28.43 -20.15 -11.61
C LYS A 364 28.92 -19.98 -13.06
N PRO A 365 30.23 -19.83 -13.29
CA PRO A 365 30.80 -19.95 -14.62
C PRO A 365 30.59 -21.38 -15.12
N SER A 366 29.92 -21.52 -16.26
CA SER A 366 29.64 -22.83 -16.87
C SER A 366 30.95 -23.49 -17.30
N SER A 367 31.36 -24.55 -16.60
CA SER A 367 32.34 -25.49 -17.13
C SER A 367 31.64 -26.36 -18.18
N SER A 368 31.92 -26.08 -19.45
CA SER A 368 31.57 -26.96 -20.57
C SER A 368 32.20 -28.34 -20.41
N PRO A 369 31.53 -29.39 -20.91
CA PRO A 369 32.26 -30.38 -21.68
C PRO A 369 31.65 -30.57 -23.07
N ASP A 370 32.57 -30.84 -23.99
CA ASP A 370 32.43 -31.05 -25.41
C ASP A 370 31.50 -32.21 -25.84
N SER A 371 30.98 -32.01 -27.07
CA SER A 371 30.85 -32.97 -28.18
C SER A 371 29.54 -33.76 -28.44
N LYS A 372 28.98 -33.38 -29.61
CA LYS A 372 28.60 -34.22 -30.80
C LYS A 372 27.15 -34.69 -31.00
N SER A 373 26.50 -34.00 -31.95
CA SER A 373 26.02 -34.47 -33.28
C SER A 373 24.91 -35.54 -33.40
N SER A 374 23.76 -35.14 -33.95
CA SER A 374 23.02 -35.70 -35.12
C SER A 374 21.73 -34.88 -35.34
N SER A 375 21.60 -34.02 -36.35
CA SER A 375 21.15 -34.27 -37.75
C SER A 375 19.66 -34.64 -37.94
N LEU A 376 18.99 -33.85 -38.78
CA LEU A 376 17.81 -34.11 -39.63
C LEU A 376 16.41 -34.06 -38.98
N LEU A 377 15.59 -33.07 -39.37
CA LEU A 377 14.63 -33.18 -40.47
C LEU A 377 14.02 -31.81 -40.80
N GLU A 378 13.98 -31.52 -42.10
CA GLU A 378 13.20 -30.47 -42.77
C GLU A 378 11.72 -30.87 -42.79
N ASP A 379 10.81 -29.90 -42.80
CA ASP A 379 9.66 -29.91 -43.72
C ASP A 379 9.03 -28.51 -43.79
N ASP A 380 8.82 -28.09 -45.04
CA ASP A 380 8.19 -26.89 -45.55
C ASP A 380 6.72 -26.74 -45.10
N LEU A 381 6.21 -25.50 -45.15
CA LEU A 381 4.97 -25.14 -45.86
C LEU A 381 4.76 -23.62 -45.81
N ASP A 382 4.98 -23.00 -46.97
CA ASP A 382 4.43 -21.71 -47.39
C ASP A 382 2.88 -21.77 -47.49
N GLU A 383 2.19 -20.68 -47.17
CA GLU A 383 1.21 -20.07 -48.10
C GLU A 383 0.66 -18.72 -47.58
N ASP A 384 0.87 -17.73 -48.45
CA ASP A 384 0.21 -16.45 -48.70
C ASP A 384 -1.12 -16.09 -48.00
N SER A 385 -1.21 -14.81 -47.59
CA SER A 385 -2.30 -13.94 -48.09
C SER A 385 -2.00 -12.46 -47.84
N ASP A 386 -1.73 -11.76 -48.94
CA ASP A 386 -1.94 -10.33 -49.13
C ASP A 386 -3.40 -9.93 -48.85
N LEU A 387 -3.63 -8.73 -48.29
CA LEU A 387 -4.46 -7.70 -48.92
C LEU A 387 -4.55 -6.38 -48.10
N ALA A 388 -4.11 -5.32 -48.78
CA ALA A 388 -4.75 -4.00 -48.90
C ALA A 388 -4.78 -3.04 -47.68
N THR A 389 -3.78 -2.17 -47.70
CA THR A 389 -3.86 -0.70 -47.59
C THR A 389 -5.24 -0.04 -47.69
N LYS A 390 -5.51 0.89 -46.76
CA LYS A 390 -6.21 2.14 -47.05
C LYS A 390 -5.85 3.24 -46.05
N ASP A 391 -5.08 4.20 -46.55
CA ASP A 391 -4.91 5.56 -46.03
C ASP A 391 -6.23 6.34 -46.07
N SER A 392 -6.41 7.23 -45.08
CA SER A 392 -7.05 8.53 -45.30
C SER A 392 -6.75 9.48 -44.14
N ASP A 393 -5.73 10.30 -44.37
CA ASP A 393 -5.59 11.75 -44.14
C ASP A 393 -6.30 12.45 -42.96
N GLU A 394 -5.44 13.13 -42.18
CA GLU A 394 -5.69 14.40 -41.50
C GLU A 394 -6.19 15.51 -42.45
N SER A 395 -7.12 16.35 -42.00
CA SER A 395 -6.78 17.72 -41.55
C SER A 395 -8.00 18.63 -41.37
N SER A 396 -7.81 19.62 -40.48
CA SER A 396 -8.31 20.99 -40.59
C SER A 396 -9.79 21.29 -40.27
N LEU A 397 -10.06 21.95 -39.13
CA LEU A 397 -10.10 23.42 -39.01
C LEU A 397 -10.89 23.88 -37.77
N ARG A 398 -10.32 24.88 -37.10
CA ARG A 398 -10.93 25.68 -36.03
C ARG A 398 -11.97 26.67 -36.56
N SER A 399 -12.89 27.04 -35.66
CA SER A 399 -13.48 28.39 -35.46
C SER A 399 -14.53 28.92 -36.44
N THR A 400 -15.76 29.11 -35.94
CA THR A 400 -16.52 30.40 -35.91
C THR A 400 -17.87 30.18 -35.20
N GLU A 401 -18.11 30.82 -34.05
CA GLU A 401 -18.89 32.06 -33.83
C GLU A 401 -20.43 32.00 -33.91
N LYS A 402 -21.05 32.32 -32.76
CA LYS A 402 -22.21 33.20 -32.53
C LYS A 402 -23.43 33.13 -33.47
N LYS A 403 -24.55 32.68 -32.91
CA LYS A 403 -25.88 33.36 -32.82
C LYS A 403 -26.84 32.33 -32.21
N LEU A 404 -27.51 32.59 -31.10
CA LEU A 404 -28.75 33.35 -31.12
C LEU A 404 -29.11 33.81 -29.69
N LEU A 405 -29.36 35.10 -29.54
CA LEU A 405 -29.83 35.74 -28.32
C LEU A 405 -31.32 36.05 -28.49
N LYS A 406 -32.08 35.82 -27.40
CA LYS A 406 -33.20 36.62 -26.88
C LYS A 406 -34.50 36.73 -27.67
N ALA A 407 -35.56 36.24 -27.04
CA ALA A 407 -36.84 36.91 -26.79
C ALA A 407 -37.50 36.11 -25.65
N THR A 408 -38.02 36.59 -24.53
CA THR A 408 -38.40 37.89 -23.94
C THR A 408 -38.71 37.50 -22.47
N GLY A 409 -38.04 38.01 -21.43
CA GLY A 409 -38.29 39.32 -20.85
C GLY A 409 -39.65 39.37 -20.14
N LEU A 410 -39.68 39.28 -18.80
CA LEU A 410 -40.28 40.26 -17.88
C LEU A 410 -40.15 39.82 -16.39
N ASN A 411 -39.71 40.79 -15.59
CA ASN A 411 -39.50 40.90 -14.13
C ASN A 411 -40.83 40.80 -13.34
N ALA A 412 -40.94 40.90 -12.01
CA ALA A 412 -40.18 40.59 -10.80
C ALA A 412 -41.15 40.92 -9.62
N GLU A 413 -40.87 40.34 -8.45
CA GLU A 413 -41.28 40.74 -7.08
C GLU A 413 -42.67 40.40 -6.51
N ASP A 414 -42.58 39.96 -5.24
CA ASP A 414 -43.51 39.93 -4.11
C ASP A 414 -44.78 39.05 -4.09
N ALA A 415 -44.80 38.07 -3.17
CA ALA A 415 -45.54 38.17 -1.90
C ALA A 415 -45.65 36.83 -1.15
N VAL A 416 -45.52 36.93 0.18
CA VAL A 416 -45.73 35.90 1.20
C VAL A 416 -47.20 35.46 1.27
N SER A 417 -47.47 34.14 1.35
CA SER A 417 -48.62 33.65 2.13
C SER A 417 -48.59 32.15 2.42
N LEU A 418 -48.64 31.85 3.73
CA LEU A 418 -48.96 30.57 4.34
C LEU A 418 -50.36 30.08 3.91
N LYS A 419 -50.45 28.84 3.46
CA LYS A 419 -51.63 27.99 3.70
C LYS A 419 -51.20 26.54 3.93
N GLN A 420 -51.41 26.08 5.17
CA GLN A 420 -51.63 24.67 5.49
C GLN A 420 -52.88 24.20 4.73
N GLY A 421 -52.75 23.07 4.05
CA GLY A 421 -53.86 22.34 3.45
C GLY A 421 -53.56 20.85 3.56
N ASP A 422 -54.47 20.15 4.23
CA ASP A 422 -54.49 18.71 4.43
C ASP A 422 -54.28 17.94 3.12
N ASN A 423 -53.33 17.01 3.11
CA ASN A 423 -53.11 16.09 1.99
C ASN A 423 -53.10 14.65 2.51
N GLN A 424 -54.24 13.99 2.32
CA GLN A 424 -54.33 12.54 2.31
C GLN A 424 -53.68 12.07 1.00
N SER A 425 -52.38 11.77 1.07
CA SER A 425 -51.56 11.33 -0.06
C SER A 425 -51.93 9.91 -0.48
N THR A 426 -52.44 9.77 -1.70
CA THR A 426 -52.20 8.57 -2.50
C THR A 426 -50.69 8.45 -2.69
N ALA A 427 -50.09 7.40 -2.11
CA ALA A 427 -48.66 7.17 -2.14
C ALA A 427 -48.18 6.97 -3.58
N ASP A 428 -47.49 7.98 -4.13
CA ASP A 428 -46.85 7.91 -5.43
C ASP A 428 -45.74 6.84 -5.40
N SER A 429 -45.98 5.72 -6.08
CA SER A 429 -45.10 4.54 -6.19
C SER A 429 -43.70 4.83 -6.77
N LYS A 430 -43.42 6.07 -7.20
CA LYS A 430 -42.17 6.49 -7.84
C LYS A 430 -41.33 7.47 -7.04
N ARG A 431 -41.73 7.84 -5.82
CA ARG A 431 -40.95 8.79 -5.03
C ARG A 431 -39.64 8.14 -4.57
N LEU A 432 -38.52 8.65 -5.07
CA LEU A 432 -37.19 8.32 -4.59
C LEU A 432 -36.96 8.99 -3.22
N PRO A 433 -36.13 8.39 -2.34
CA PRO A 433 -35.75 9.00 -1.07
C PRO A 433 -35.17 10.40 -1.31
N SER A 434 -35.76 11.40 -0.66
CA SER A 434 -35.48 12.82 -0.93
C SER A 434 -34.68 13.50 0.17
N ALA A 435 -34.65 12.92 1.37
CA ALA A 435 -33.87 13.43 2.48
C ALA A 435 -32.37 13.50 2.15
N CYS A 436 -31.70 14.47 2.76
CA CYS A 436 -30.28 14.77 2.54
C CYS A 436 -29.98 14.99 1.06
N GLN A 437 -30.92 15.64 0.37
CA GLN A 437 -30.86 15.97 -1.06
C GLN A 437 -30.62 14.75 -1.97
N GLY A 438 -30.97 13.55 -1.50
CA GLY A 438 -30.72 12.28 -2.20
C GLY A 438 -29.23 11.92 -2.30
N VAL A 439 -28.33 12.56 -1.54
CA VAL A 439 -26.88 12.29 -1.55
C VAL A 439 -26.61 10.83 -1.24
N CYS A 440 -27.22 10.30 -0.18
CA CYS A 440 -27.03 8.89 0.19
C CYS A 440 -27.64 7.91 -0.80
N TYR A 441 -28.75 8.28 -1.45
CA TYR A 441 -29.31 7.44 -2.51
C TYR A 441 -28.30 7.33 -3.66
N LYS A 442 -27.83 8.46 -4.17
CA LYS A 442 -26.86 8.53 -5.27
C LYS A 442 -25.55 7.80 -4.94
N ALA A 443 -25.05 7.96 -3.72
CA ALA A 443 -23.85 7.30 -3.26
C ALA A 443 -24.01 5.77 -3.25
N LYS A 444 -25.16 5.26 -2.78
CA LYS A 444 -25.39 3.82 -2.56
C LYS A 444 -25.99 3.07 -3.74
N VAL A 445 -26.24 3.74 -4.86
CA VAL A 445 -26.72 3.10 -6.10
C VAL A 445 -25.68 3.10 -7.23
N THR A 446 -24.41 3.39 -6.93
CA THR A 446 -23.32 3.19 -7.89
C THR A 446 -23.14 1.72 -8.22
N GLU A 447 -22.63 1.41 -9.41
CA GLU A 447 -22.45 0.01 -9.83
C GLU A 447 -21.51 -0.77 -8.89
N SER A 448 -20.47 -0.11 -8.36
CA SER A 448 -19.57 -0.70 -7.37
C SER A 448 -20.29 -0.99 -6.05
N GLU A 449 -21.06 -0.04 -5.52
CA GLU A 449 -21.79 -0.23 -4.26
C GLU A 449 -22.88 -1.30 -4.41
N LEU A 450 -23.65 -1.29 -5.52
CA LEU A 450 -24.69 -2.29 -5.77
C LEU A 450 -24.13 -3.71 -5.84
N ARG A 451 -22.97 -3.92 -6.46
CA ARG A 451 -22.31 -5.24 -6.46
C ARG A 451 -22.04 -5.78 -5.05
N HIS A 452 -21.89 -4.92 -4.05
CA HIS A 452 -21.59 -5.33 -2.66
C HIS A 452 -22.83 -5.31 -1.76
N LEU A 453 -23.76 -4.40 -2.02
CA LEU A 453 -24.92 -4.14 -1.17
C LEU A 453 -26.18 -4.85 -1.67
N ALA A 454 -26.37 -4.98 -2.98
CA ALA A 454 -27.58 -5.54 -3.60
C ALA A 454 -27.29 -6.00 -5.05
N PRO A 455 -26.54 -7.10 -5.24
CA PRO A 455 -25.91 -7.43 -6.52
C PRO A 455 -26.87 -7.75 -7.67
N SER A 456 -28.10 -8.19 -7.41
CA SER A 456 -29.12 -8.38 -8.47
C SER A 456 -29.94 -7.12 -8.74
N CYS A 457 -29.81 -6.09 -7.90
CA CYS A 457 -30.64 -4.90 -8.00
C CYS A 457 -30.05 -3.87 -8.96
N LYS A 458 -30.94 -3.18 -9.68
CA LYS A 458 -30.61 -2.00 -10.48
C LYS A 458 -30.75 -0.74 -9.63
N ALA A 459 -30.01 0.30 -9.98
CA ALA A 459 -30.01 1.59 -9.30
C ALA A 459 -31.38 2.27 -9.23
N ASP A 460 -32.28 1.96 -10.17
CA ASP A 460 -33.64 2.47 -10.27
C ASP A 460 -34.72 1.51 -9.73
N ASP A 461 -34.36 0.27 -9.36
CA ASP A 461 -35.29 -0.72 -8.81
C ASP A 461 -35.36 -0.63 -7.28
N LEU A 462 -36.06 0.39 -6.79
CA LEU A 462 -36.23 0.60 -5.35
C LEU A 462 -36.96 -0.56 -4.64
N ASN A 463 -37.76 -1.35 -5.36
CA ASN A 463 -38.38 -2.54 -4.79
C ASN A 463 -37.34 -3.64 -4.53
N CYS A 464 -36.39 -3.83 -5.44
CA CYS A 464 -35.27 -4.73 -5.24
C CYS A 464 -34.35 -4.21 -4.12
N LEU A 465 -33.98 -2.92 -4.15
CA LEU A 465 -33.09 -2.32 -3.15
C LEU A 465 -33.67 -2.42 -1.73
N CYS A 466 -34.98 -2.20 -1.56
CA CYS A 466 -35.65 -2.35 -0.27
C CYS A 466 -35.69 -3.78 0.27
N ARG A 467 -35.41 -4.80 -0.55
CA ARG A 467 -35.26 -6.20 -0.09
C ARG A 467 -33.86 -6.48 0.45
N SER A 468 -32.86 -5.67 0.07
CA SER A 468 -31.53 -5.78 0.65
C SER A 468 -31.46 -5.02 1.97
N HIS A 469 -31.50 -5.76 3.08
CA HIS A 469 -31.23 -5.17 4.40
C HIS A 469 -29.85 -4.49 4.44
N LYS A 470 -28.85 -5.04 3.75
CA LYS A 470 -27.50 -4.47 3.68
C LYS A 470 -27.49 -3.10 3.01
N TRP A 471 -28.20 -2.95 1.89
CA TRP A 471 -28.36 -1.66 1.23
C TRP A 471 -29.12 -0.65 2.11
N VAL A 472 -30.23 -1.07 2.72
CA VAL A 472 -31.03 -0.21 3.61
C VAL A 472 -30.22 0.27 4.82
N CYS A 473 -29.44 -0.63 5.46
CA CYS A 473 -28.57 -0.24 6.57
C CYS A 473 -27.42 0.65 6.12
N SER A 474 -26.83 0.40 4.95
CA SER A 474 -25.78 1.26 4.40
C SER A 474 -26.29 2.66 4.06
N TYR A 475 -27.54 2.76 3.58
CA TYR A 475 -28.21 4.04 3.38
C TYR A 475 -28.40 4.78 4.71
N ALA A 476 -28.95 4.11 5.73
CA ALA A 476 -29.17 4.70 7.05
C ALA A 476 -27.86 5.15 7.72
N ALA A 477 -26.78 4.38 7.56
CA ALA A 477 -25.43 4.77 7.99
C ALA A 477 -24.95 6.02 7.25
N CYS A 478 -25.01 6.02 5.92
CA CYS A 478 -24.66 7.19 5.11
C CYS A 478 -25.39 8.46 5.56
N SER A 479 -26.68 8.36 5.89
CA SER A 479 -27.47 9.50 6.35
C SER A 479 -26.90 10.11 7.62
N LYS A 480 -26.39 9.32 8.57
CA LYS A 480 -25.78 9.86 9.79
C LYS A 480 -24.54 10.70 9.51
N ASP A 481 -23.78 10.33 8.49
CA ASP A 481 -22.48 10.95 8.19
C ASP A 481 -22.61 12.15 7.22
N ASN A 482 -23.65 12.17 6.37
CA ASN A 482 -23.71 13.08 5.22
C ASN A 482 -24.86 14.11 5.26
N CYS A 483 -25.80 13.99 6.20
CA CYS A 483 -26.89 14.97 6.32
C CYS A 483 -26.45 16.20 7.13
N ALA A 484 -27.03 17.37 6.86
CA ALA A 484 -26.56 18.63 7.44
C ALA A 484 -26.82 18.74 8.95
N SER A 485 -27.71 17.89 9.50
CA SER A 485 -27.97 17.82 10.93
C SER A 485 -28.36 16.41 11.38
N PRO A 486 -28.19 16.07 12.67
CA PRO A 486 -28.67 14.80 13.22
C PRO A 486 -30.18 14.57 13.03
N GLN A 487 -30.98 15.64 13.08
CA GLN A 487 -32.42 15.54 12.83
C GLN A 487 -32.72 15.20 11.37
N GLU A 488 -31.98 15.78 10.42
CA GLU A 488 -32.13 15.46 9.01
C GLU A 488 -31.68 14.02 8.70
N ALA A 489 -30.60 13.56 9.33
CA ALA A 489 -30.16 12.17 9.27
C ALA A 489 -31.20 11.18 9.79
N GLN A 490 -31.83 11.51 10.92
CA GLN A 490 -32.92 10.71 11.49
C GLN A 490 -34.13 10.70 10.55
N ASN A 491 -34.55 11.86 10.03
CA ASN A 491 -35.64 11.95 9.07
C ASN A 491 -35.37 11.13 7.80
N ALA A 492 -34.13 11.10 7.31
CA ALA A 492 -33.73 10.29 6.16
C ALA A 492 -33.79 8.79 6.44
N THR A 493 -33.33 8.38 7.62
CA THR A 493 -33.41 7.00 8.10
C THR A 493 -34.87 6.56 8.23
N ASP A 494 -35.72 7.41 8.81
CA ASP A 494 -37.15 7.13 8.96
C ASP A 494 -37.87 7.10 7.61
N GLU A 495 -37.51 8.01 6.67
CA GLU A 495 -38.03 8.01 5.29
C GLU A 495 -37.73 6.68 4.59
N ILE A 496 -36.48 6.20 4.62
CA ILE A 496 -36.13 4.96 3.93
C ILE A 496 -36.80 3.74 4.57
N TYR A 497 -36.89 3.69 5.91
CA TYR A 497 -37.57 2.60 6.60
C TYR A 497 -39.07 2.60 6.30
N ALA A 498 -39.71 3.77 6.25
CA ALA A 498 -41.12 3.88 5.90
C ALA A 498 -41.38 3.45 4.45
N ILE A 499 -40.55 3.91 3.50
CA ILE A 499 -40.65 3.54 2.08
C ILE A 499 -40.49 2.02 1.90
N CYS A 500 -39.43 1.45 2.48
CA CYS A 500 -39.16 0.02 2.32
C CYS A 500 -40.18 -0.85 3.07
N GLY A 501 -40.60 -0.44 4.28
CA GLY A 501 -41.66 -1.12 5.03
C GLY A 501 -42.98 -1.18 4.25
N ALA A 502 -43.42 -0.07 3.65
CA ALA A 502 -44.65 -0.03 2.85
C ALA A 502 -44.55 -0.89 1.57
N ARG A 503 -43.40 -0.91 0.91
CA ARG A 503 -43.16 -1.73 -0.30
C ARG A 503 -43.12 -3.22 0.00
N LEU A 504 -42.52 -3.60 1.14
CA LEU A 504 -42.49 -4.99 1.58
C LEU A 504 -43.85 -5.50 2.05
N ALA A 505 -44.65 -4.64 2.72
CA ALA A 505 -46.02 -4.98 3.13
C ALA A 505 -46.98 -5.16 1.95
N SER A 506 -46.75 -4.48 0.82
CA SER A 506 -47.62 -4.53 -0.37
C SER A 506 -47.23 -5.61 -1.40
N SER A 507 -46.04 -6.18 -1.31
CA SER A 507 -45.62 -7.29 -2.18
C SER A 507 -46.22 -8.60 -1.68
N ASN A 508 -47.08 -9.24 -2.48
CA ASN A 508 -47.52 -10.62 -2.23
C ASN A 508 -46.30 -11.55 -2.14
N ARG A 509 -45.96 -12.01 -0.94
CA ARG A 509 -44.76 -12.79 -0.58
C ARG A 509 -44.56 -14.13 -1.33
N ALA A 510 -45.52 -14.56 -2.14
CA ALA A 510 -45.65 -15.98 -2.49
C ALA A 510 -44.82 -16.48 -3.69
N SER A 511 -44.02 -15.67 -4.40
CA SER A 511 -43.36 -16.20 -5.61
C SER A 511 -42.06 -15.52 -6.08
N LEU A 512 -41.31 -14.83 -5.22
CA LEU A 512 -40.07 -14.18 -5.69
C LEU A 512 -38.88 -14.67 -4.87
N PRO A 513 -37.80 -15.15 -5.53
CA PRO A 513 -36.66 -15.73 -4.84
C PRO A 513 -36.00 -14.72 -3.90
N THR A 514 -35.86 -15.11 -2.64
CA THR A 514 -35.11 -14.40 -1.60
C THR A 514 -33.62 -14.68 -1.79
N THR A 515 -33.02 -14.14 -2.84
CA THR A 515 -31.59 -14.40 -3.09
C THR A 515 -30.91 -13.14 -3.56
N ASP A 516 -30.22 -12.49 -2.62
CA ASP A 516 -29.12 -11.59 -2.96
C ASP A 516 -28.04 -11.53 -1.89
N TYR A 517 -27.99 -12.56 -1.05
CA TYR A 517 -26.87 -12.78 -0.16
C TYR A 517 -25.89 -13.75 -0.83
N ILE A 518 -24.80 -13.21 -1.37
CA ILE A 518 -23.63 -14.00 -1.78
C ILE A 518 -22.64 -13.93 -0.61
N PRO A 519 -22.50 -14.98 0.22
CA PRO A 519 -21.47 -14.99 1.24
C PRO A 519 -20.11 -14.83 0.56
N VAL A 520 -19.34 -13.82 0.98
CA VAL A 520 -17.95 -13.69 0.52
C VAL A 520 -17.19 -14.89 1.09
N SER A 521 -16.85 -15.82 0.20
CA SER A 521 -16.11 -17.05 0.49
C SER A 521 -14.71 -16.73 1.01
N SER A 522 -14.59 -16.59 2.32
CA SER A 522 -13.38 -16.96 3.05
C SER A 522 -13.73 -18.15 3.94
N ASN A 523 -12.80 -19.07 4.12
CA ASN A 523 -12.89 -20.14 5.11
C ASN A 523 -12.25 -19.63 6.40
N PRO A 524 -12.99 -18.93 7.28
CA PRO A 524 -12.42 -18.41 8.52
C PRO A 524 -11.93 -19.54 9.42
N SER A 525 -10.90 -19.22 10.21
CA SER A 525 -10.40 -20.10 11.26
C SER A 525 -11.54 -20.51 12.21
N SER A 526 -11.38 -21.65 12.89
CA SER A 526 -12.35 -22.08 13.92
C SER A 526 -12.47 -21.06 15.06
N ALA A 527 -11.39 -20.36 15.40
CA ALA A 527 -11.36 -19.32 16.42
C ALA A 527 -12.24 -18.12 16.00
N THR A 528 -12.07 -17.64 14.77
CA THR A 528 -12.86 -16.53 14.21
C THR A 528 -14.35 -16.85 14.16
N ARG A 529 -14.71 -18.09 13.78
CA ARG A 529 -16.12 -18.57 13.82
C ARG A 529 -16.70 -18.61 15.24
N SER A 530 -15.92 -19.07 16.22
CA SER A 530 -16.37 -19.10 17.61
C SER A 530 -16.61 -17.70 18.18
N LYS A 531 -15.71 -16.75 17.86
CA LYS A 531 -15.85 -15.34 18.28
C LYS A 531 -17.06 -14.69 17.64
N SER A 532 -17.25 -14.86 16.33
CA SER A 532 -18.43 -14.38 15.60
C SER A 532 -19.72 -14.90 16.22
N SER A 533 -19.84 -16.21 16.49
CA SER A 533 -21.04 -16.79 17.12
C SER A 533 -21.32 -16.22 18.53
N SER A 534 -20.28 -15.99 19.34
CA SER A 534 -20.42 -15.37 20.66
C SER A 534 -20.91 -13.93 20.56
N CYS A 535 -20.39 -13.19 19.58
CA CYS A 535 -20.78 -11.82 19.31
C CYS A 535 -22.23 -11.73 18.82
N SER A 536 -22.62 -12.56 17.84
CA SER A 536 -23.99 -12.67 17.33
C SER A 536 -25.01 -12.86 18.46
N LYS A 537 -24.73 -13.75 19.42
CA LYS A 537 -25.60 -13.99 20.59
C LYS A 537 -25.70 -12.79 21.51
N THR A 538 -24.61 -12.05 21.68
CA THR A 538 -24.59 -10.84 22.51
C THR A 538 -25.44 -9.75 21.88
N CYS A 539 -25.28 -9.56 20.57
CA CYS A 539 -26.05 -8.57 19.82
C CYS A 539 -27.52 -8.90 19.72
N LEU A 540 -27.85 -10.17 19.53
CA LEU A 540 -29.23 -10.63 19.57
C LEU A 540 -29.90 -10.20 20.88
N ARG A 541 -29.32 -10.54 22.04
CA ARG A 541 -29.87 -10.17 23.36
C ARG A 541 -30.05 -8.67 23.53
N GLN A 542 -29.09 -7.87 23.04
CA GLN A 542 -29.14 -6.41 23.18
C GLN A 542 -30.29 -5.79 22.38
N ILE A 543 -30.51 -6.26 21.15
CA ILE A 543 -31.58 -5.76 20.29
C ILE A 543 -32.93 -6.17 20.84
N SER A 544 -33.04 -7.39 21.35
CA SER A 544 -34.30 -7.88 21.90
C SER A 544 -34.78 -7.04 23.08
N ALA A 545 -33.85 -6.46 23.84
CA ALA A 545 -34.17 -5.53 24.93
C ALA A 545 -34.70 -4.17 24.43
N SER A 546 -34.37 -3.77 23.19
CA SER A 546 -34.83 -2.51 22.57
C SER A 546 -35.94 -2.68 21.53
N SER A 547 -36.12 -3.88 20.99
CA SER A 547 -37.09 -4.19 19.94
C SER A 547 -38.50 -4.37 20.53
N SER A 548 -39.53 -4.17 19.71
CA SER A 548 -40.91 -4.53 20.05
C SER A 548 -41.19 -6.05 19.97
N CYS A 549 -40.15 -6.87 19.73
CA CYS A 549 -40.28 -8.31 19.59
C CYS A 549 -40.47 -9.00 20.95
N PRO A 550 -41.47 -9.88 21.09
CA PRO A 550 -41.84 -10.47 22.37
C PRO A 550 -40.82 -11.49 22.92
N SER A 551 -39.85 -11.92 22.11
CA SER A 551 -38.79 -12.85 22.54
C SER A 551 -37.49 -12.60 21.77
N PRO A 552 -36.33 -12.69 22.46
CA PRO A 552 -35.02 -12.53 21.82
C PRO A 552 -34.68 -13.56 20.76
N ASP A 553 -35.29 -14.74 20.84
CA ASP A 553 -35.05 -15.83 19.90
C ASP A 553 -36.04 -15.81 18.73
N ASN A 554 -36.97 -14.84 18.68
CA ASN A 554 -37.93 -14.72 17.59
C ASN A 554 -37.31 -13.97 16.41
N LEU A 555 -36.42 -14.65 15.71
CA LEU A 555 -35.75 -14.17 14.51
C LEU A 555 -36.75 -13.66 13.46
N ASN A 556 -37.91 -14.31 13.32
CA ASN A 556 -38.96 -13.89 12.39
C ASN A 556 -39.51 -12.50 12.69
N CYS A 557 -39.56 -12.12 13.96
CA CYS A 557 -39.96 -10.78 14.35
C CYS A 557 -38.85 -9.76 14.06
N ILE A 558 -37.59 -10.09 14.38
CA ILE A 558 -36.43 -9.21 14.13
C ILE A 558 -36.28 -8.93 12.63
N CYS A 559 -36.39 -9.96 11.79
CA CYS A 559 -36.24 -9.84 10.35
C CYS A 559 -37.39 -9.09 9.66
N GLN A 560 -38.50 -8.81 10.35
CA GLN A 560 -39.57 -7.95 9.83
C GLN A 560 -39.25 -6.46 9.95
N SER A 561 -38.21 -6.09 10.70
CA SER A 561 -37.85 -4.71 11.01
C SER A 561 -36.45 -4.41 10.52
N HIS A 562 -36.34 -3.57 9.46
CA HIS A 562 -35.03 -3.09 9.01
C HIS A 562 -34.27 -2.38 10.13
N ALA A 563 -34.97 -1.63 10.99
CA ALA A 563 -34.35 -0.95 12.12
C ALA A 563 -33.67 -1.93 13.08
N ASP A 564 -34.31 -3.06 13.38
CA ASP A 564 -33.75 -4.08 14.28
C ASP A 564 -32.58 -4.82 13.62
N VAL A 565 -32.66 -5.13 12.32
CA VAL A 565 -31.55 -5.73 11.57
C VAL A 565 -30.34 -4.78 11.48
N CYS A 566 -30.56 -3.47 11.29
CA CYS A 566 -29.48 -2.49 11.26
C CYS A 566 -28.88 -2.24 12.65
N ALA A 567 -29.70 -2.26 13.70
CA ALA A 567 -29.22 -2.24 15.09
C ALA A 567 -28.36 -3.47 15.40
N TRP A 568 -28.69 -4.63 14.79
CA TRP A 568 -27.88 -5.83 14.87
C TRP A 568 -26.51 -5.64 14.26
N ALA A 569 -26.46 -5.24 12.99
CA ALA A 569 -25.20 -5.05 12.26
C ALA A 569 -24.30 -4.05 12.99
N LYS A 570 -24.88 -2.96 13.47
CA LYS A 570 -24.16 -1.96 14.27
C LYS A 570 -23.63 -2.53 15.59
N CYS A 571 -24.41 -3.36 16.29
CA CYS A 571 -23.92 -4.01 17.49
C CYS A 571 -22.73 -4.93 17.18
N ALA A 572 -22.76 -5.66 16.07
CA ALA A 572 -21.64 -6.51 15.69
C ALA A 572 -20.37 -5.68 15.41
N GLU A 573 -20.51 -4.54 14.72
CA GLU A 573 -19.40 -3.58 14.55
C GLU A 573 -18.86 -3.09 15.89
N ASP A 574 -19.73 -2.67 16.80
CA ASP A 574 -19.35 -2.08 18.09
C ASP A 574 -18.77 -3.11 19.08
N LYS A 575 -19.15 -4.40 18.97
CA LYS A 575 -18.84 -5.43 19.97
C LYS A 575 -17.91 -6.53 19.51
N CYS A 576 -17.67 -6.72 18.21
CA CYS A 576 -16.73 -7.74 17.71
C CYS A 576 -15.34 -7.17 17.31
N PHE A 577 -14.93 -6.04 17.92
CA PHE A 577 -13.82 -5.14 17.52
C PHE A 577 -12.44 -5.78 17.26
N ASP A 578 -12.21 -7.02 17.67
CA ASP A 578 -10.87 -7.63 17.66
C ASP A 578 -10.51 -8.31 16.32
N GLU A 579 -11.48 -8.59 15.45
CA GLU A 579 -11.25 -9.23 14.15
C GLU A 579 -12.27 -8.73 13.11
N VAL A 580 -11.81 -8.03 12.07
CA VAL A 580 -12.65 -7.55 10.95
C VAL A 580 -13.48 -8.69 10.34
N ASP A 581 -12.90 -9.90 10.26
CA ASP A 581 -13.60 -11.10 9.80
C ASP A 581 -14.71 -11.55 10.76
N ALA A 582 -14.58 -11.35 12.07
CA ALA A 582 -15.61 -11.70 13.04
C ALA A 582 -16.80 -10.74 12.99
N ILE A 583 -16.55 -9.43 12.84
CA ILE A 583 -17.59 -8.42 12.58
C ILE A 583 -18.35 -8.77 11.31
N ARG A 584 -17.61 -9.03 10.23
CA ARG A 584 -18.18 -9.37 8.93
C ARG A 584 -19.05 -10.63 9.04
N LEU A 585 -18.52 -11.72 9.58
CA LEU A 585 -19.25 -12.98 9.74
C LEU A 585 -20.48 -12.85 10.62
N ALA A 586 -20.41 -12.02 11.67
CA ALA A 586 -21.58 -11.73 12.49
C ALA A 586 -22.64 -11.00 11.64
N SER A 587 -22.31 -9.86 11.02
CA SER A 587 -23.28 -9.09 10.23
C SER A 587 -23.87 -9.91 9.07
N ASP A 588 -23.03 -10.71 8.43
CA ASP A 588 -23.39 -11.64 7.37
C ASP A 588 -24.36 -12.73 7.87
N ASP A 589 -24.18 -13.24 9.10
CA ASP A 589 -25.04 -14.26 9.72
C ASP A 589 -26.48 -13.77 9.92
N ILE A 590 -26.70 -12.53 10.39
CA ILE A 590 -28.06 -11.99 10.53
C ILE A 590 -28.73 -11.75 9.16
N TYR A 591 -27.97 -11.29 8.17
CA TYR A 591 -28.52 -11.07 6.83
C TYR A 591 -28.90 -12.40 6.16
N ASP A 592 -28.04 -13.42 6.27
CA ASP A 592 -28.32 -14.77 5.78
C ASP A 592 -29.55 -15.36 6.48
N GLN A 593 -29.60 -15.27 7.80
CA GLN A 593 -30.73 -15.76 8.60
C GLN A 593 -32.04 -15.06 8.25
N CYS A 594 -32.04 -13.74 8.07
CA CYS A 594 -33.22 -12.99 7.65
C CYS A 594 -33.63 -13.23 6.20
N SER A 595 -32.69 -13.53 5.30
CA SER A 595 -33.02 -13.89 3.92
C SER A 595 -33.76 -15.23 3.78
N LYS A 596 -33.63 -16.11 4.79
CA LYS A 596 -34.25 -17.43 4.84
C LYS A 596 -35.67 -17.43 5.42
N GLN A 597 -36.10 -16.33 6.06
CA GLN A 597 -37.45 -16.15 6.63
C GLN A 597 -38.36 -15.41 5.65
#